data_AF-A0A7S9VPT7-F1
#
_entry.id   AF-A0A7S9VPT7-F1
#
_cell.length_a   1.000
_cell.length_b   1.000
_cell.length_c   1.000
_cell.angle_alpha   90.00
_cell.angle_beta   90.00
_cell.angle_gamma   90.00
#
_symmetry.space_group_name_H-M   'P 1'
#
loop_
_entity.id
_entity.type
_entity.pdbx_description
1 polymer ?
#
loop_
_entity_poly.entity_id
_entity_poly.type
_entity_poly.pdbx_seq_one_letter_code
_entity_poly.pdbx_strand_id
1 'polypeptide(L)'
;MFQAPGRSGTVEIDGFKYDWELLSEPQLSSSDGWKGMTVSLRQRDMPREAVLQFPAPKRLMKGLPKGRLHINDAIASRGVRAALSAGWDPGSRGKPTVFMVDANGD
;
A
#
# COMPACT_ATOMS: atom_id res chain seq x y z
N MET A 1 9.82 -0.95 -21.26
CA MET A 1 9.27 -1.56 -20.03
C MET A 1 8.16 -0.62 -19.57
N PHE A 2 6.89 -1.01 -19.71
CA PHE A 2 5.76 -0.09 -19.54
C PHE A 2 5.51 0.18 -18.05
N GLN A 3 5.98 1.31 -17.52
CA GLN A 3 5.43 1.84 -16.28
C GLN A 3 4.04 2.40 -16.59
N ALA A 4 3.00 1.70 -16.12
CA ALA A 4 1.65 2.22 -16.15
C ALA A 4 1.60 3.44 -15.21
N PRO A 5 1.21 4.64 -15.69
CA PRO A 5 1.11 5.82 -14.83
C PRO A 5 0.06 5.57 -13.74
N GLY A 6 0.47 5.62 -12.47
CA GLY A 6 -0.41 5.47 -11.31
C GLY A 6 -0.27 4.19 -10.47
N ARG A 7 0.69 3.31 -10.78
CA ARG A 7 1.00 2.12 -9.96
C ARG A 7 2.29 2.22 -9.14
N SER A 8 3.04 3.30 -9.26
CA SER A 8 4.19 3.56 -8.39
C SER A 8 4.40 5.05 -8.24
N GLY A 9 5.05 5.44 -7.15
CA GLY A 9 5.35 6.83 -6.86
C GLY A 9 6.31 6.97 -5.68
N THR A 10 6.62 8.21 -5.34
CA THR A 10 7.49 8.54 -4.21
C THR A 10 6.80 9.57 -3.34
N VAL A 11 6.73 9.32 -2.04
CA VAL A 11 6.17 10.24 -1.05
C VAL A 11 7.24 10.63 -0.03
N GLU A 12 7.23 11.88 0.42
CA GLU A 12 8.11 12.34 1.49
C GLU A 12 7.32 12.43 2.80
N ILE A 13 7.80 11.77 3.84
CA ILE A 13 7.17 11.74 5.17
C ILE A 13 8.26 11.96 6.21
N ASP A 14 8.04 12.96 7.07
CA ASP A 14 9.00 13.31 8.14
C ASP A 14 10.44 13.56 7.62
N GLY A 15 10.54 14.08 6.38
CA GLY A 15 11.83 14.35 5.70
C GLY A 15 12.48 13.13 5.05
N PHE A 16 11.87 11.95 5.14
CA PHE A 16 12.34 10.74 4.48
C PHE A 16 11.52 10.44 3.22
N LYS A 17 12.21 10.04 2.15
CA LYS A 17 11.57 9.65 0.88
C LYS A 17 11.26 8.17 0.90
N TYR A 18 10.00 7.84 0.65
CA TYR A 18 9.49 6.48 0.54
C TYR A 18 8.98 6.25 -0.86
N ASP A 19 9.59 5.30 -1.55
CA ASP A 19 9.10 4.78 -2.81
C ASP A 19 8.01 3.75 -2.52
N TRP A 20 6.90 3.86 -3.23
CA TRP A 20 5.77 2.95 -3.11
C TRP A 20 5.40 2.38 -4.47
N GLU A 21 4.99 1.12 -4.50
CA GLU A 21 4.56 0.44 -5.70
C GLU A 21 3.34 -0.44 -5.41
N LEU A 22 2.30 -0.28 -6.22
CA LEU A 22 1.08 -1.06 -6.20
C LEU A 22 1.32 -2.40 -6.90
N LEU A 23 1.48 -3.45 -6.11
CA LEU A 23 1.67 -4.81 -6.59
C LEU A 23 0.35 -5.44 -7.07
N SER A 24 -0.76 -5.14 -6.40
CA SER A 24 -2.07 -5.70 -6.73
C SER A 24 -3.20 -4.71 -6.43
N GLU A 25 -4.06 -4.48 -7.42
CA GLU A 25 -5.27 -3.69 -7.28
C GLU A 25 -6.40 -4.50 -6.63
N PRO A 26 -7.34 -3.85 -5.91
CA PRO A 26 -8.45 -4.57 -5.33
C PRO A 26 -9.37 -5.06 -6.44
N GLN A 27 -9.47 -6.38 -6.56
CA GLN A 27 -10.25 -7.05 -7.58
C GLN A 27 -11.41 -7.82 -6.95
N LEU A 28 -12.60 -7.65 -7.50
CA LEU A 28 -13.73 -8.53 -7.18
C LEU A 28 -13.48 -9.88 -7.86
N SER A 29 -13.24 -10.91 -7.04
CA SER A 29 -13.16 -12.30 -7.47
C SER A 29 -14.53 -12.93 -7.33
N SER A 30 -14.96 -13.67 -8.35
CA SER A 30 -16.27 -14.34 -8.35
C SER A 30 -16.38 -15.47 -7.31
N SER A 31 -15.26 -16.05 -6.86
CA SER A 31 -15.23 -17.14 -5.87
C SER A 31 -14.97 -16.70 -4.43
N ASP A 32 -14.13 -15.67 -4.23
CA ASP A 32 -13.60 -15.28 -2.91
C ASP A 32 -14.13 -13.91 -2.43
N GLY A 33 -14.98 -13.27 -3.22
CA GLY A 33 -15.40 -11.89 -2.97
C GLY A 33 -14.30 -10.90 -3.29
N TRP A 34 -14.23 -9.79 -2.55
CA TRP A 34 -13.26 -8.74 -2.85
C TRP A 34 -11.86 -9.12 -2.36
N LYS A 35 -10.93 -9.33 -3.29
CA LYS A 35 -9.50 -9.32 -2.98
C LYS A 35 -9.07 -7.88 -2.67
N GLY A 36 -8.35 -7.74 -1.56
CA GLY A 36 -7.72 -6.49 -1.16
C GLY A 36 -6.64 -6.02 -2.14
N MET A 37 -5.98 -4.92 -1.80
CA MET A 37 -4.86 -4.40 -2.58
C MET A 37 -3.56 -4.63 -1.83
N THR A 38 -2.48 -4.84 -2.59
CA THR A 38 -1.14 -5.00 -2.03
C THR A 38 -0.22 -3.90 -2.55
N VAL A 39 0.45 -3.20 -1.65
CA VAL A 39 1.39 -2.11 -1.94
C VAL A 39 2.74 -2.44 -1.30
N SER A 40 3.82 -2.45 -2.07
CA SER A 40 5.17 -2.42 -1.51
C SER A 40 5.58 -0.99 -1.19
N LEU A 41 6.30 -0.83 -0.11
CA LEU A 41 6.87 0.40 0.38
C LEU A 41 8.34 0.16 0.64
N ARG A 42 9.16 1.11 0.26
CA ARG A 42 10.59 1.08 0.52
C ARG A 42 11.07 2.49 0.80
N GLN A 43 11.77 2.67 1.92
CA GLN A 43 12.46 3.92 2.15
C GLN A 43 13.67 4.00 1.21
N ARG A 44 13.84 5.16 0.57
CA ARG A 44 15.02 5.46 -0.24
C ARG A 44 16.25 5.40 0.67
N ASP A 45 17.32 4.82 0.14
CA ASP A 45 18.57 4.54 0.88
C ASP A 45 18.48 3.43 1.94
N MET A 46 17.34 2.74 2.06
CA MET A 46 17.18 1.59 2.96
C MET A 46 17.03 0.26 2.19
N PRO A 47 17.54 -0.85 2.75
CA PRO A 47 17.42 -2.17 2.13
C PRO A 47 16.09 -2.88 2.45
N ARG A 48 15.34 -2.41 3.46
CA ARG A 48 14.11 -3.10 3.91
C ARG A 48 12.89 -2.63 3.13
N GLU A 49 12.17 -3.60 2.56
CA GLU A 49 10.87 -3.40 1.95
C GLU A 49 9.75 -3.79 2.94
N ALA A 50 8.70 -3.00 3.01
CA ALA A 50 7.44 -3.36 3.65
C ALA A 50 6.41 -3.67 2.58
N VAL A 51 5.65 -4.75 2.75
CA VAL A 51 4.51 -5.05 1.89
C VAL A 51 3.25 -4.85 2.69
N LEU A 52 2.45 -3.87 2.31
CA LEU A 52 1.16 -3.59 2.93
C LEU A 52 0.05 -4.29 2.17
N GLN A 53 -0.70 -5.13 2.87
CA GLN A 53 -1.98 -5.63 2.38
C GLN A 53 -3.11 -4.82 2.99
N PHE A 54 -3.83 -4.11 2.13
CA PHE A 54 -5.05 -3.41 2.48
C PHE A 54 -6.25 -4.32 2.17
N PRO A 55 -7.17 -4.55 3.11
CA PRO A 55 -8.43 -5.22 2.82
C PRO A 55 -9.24 -4.39 1.84
N ALA A 56 -10.14 -5.05 1.12
CA ALA A 56 -11.00 -4.36 0.20
C ALA A 56 -11.83 -3.30 0.95
N PRO A 57 -11.84 -2.04 0.50
CA PRO A 57 -12.53 -0.99 1.22
C PRO A 57 -14.02 -1.32 1.31
N LYS A 58 -14.61 -1.17 2.51
CA LYS A 58 -16.03 -1.48 2.77
C LYS A 58 -16.99 -0.75 1.82
N ARG A 59 -16.56 0.37 1.22
CA ARG A 59 -17.28 1.08 0.15
C ARG A 59 -17.45 0.24 -1.12
N LEU A 60 -16.42 -0.51 -1.53
CA LEU A 60 -16.52 -1.46 -2.65
C LEU A 60 -17.42 -2.64 -2.29
N MET A 61 -17.41 -3.08 -1.02
CA MET A 61 -18.35 -4.09 -0.53
C MET A 61 -19.81 -3.61 -0.52
N LYS A 62 -20.06 -2.29 -0.40
CA LYS A 62 -21.40 -1.69 -0.52
C LYS A 62 -21.89 -1.53 -1.97
N GLY A 63 -21.17 -2.06 -2.97
CA GLY A 63 -21.60 -2.04 -4.37
C GLY A 63 -21.46 -0.67 -5.07
N LEU A 64 -20.75 0.28 -4.46
CA LEU A 64 -20.44 1.55 -5.12
C LEU A 64 -19.49 1.31 -6.31
N PRO A 65 -19.68 2.01 -7.44
CA PRO A 65 -18.88 1.81 -8.64
C PRO A 65 -17.39 1.99 -8.32
N LYS A 66 -16.56 1.18 -8.99
CA LYS A 66 -15.10 1.26 -8.98
C LYS A 66 -14.66 2.62 -9.52
N GLY A 67 -14.77 3.67 -8.70
CA GLY A 67 -14.02 4.89 -8.95
C GLY A 67 -12.56 4.46 -9.07
N ARG A 68 -11.90 4.80 -10.18
CA ARG A 68 -10.48 4.49 -10.42
C ARG A 68 -9.72 4.71 -9.12
N LEU A 69 -9.17 3.65 -8.55
CA LEU A 69 -8.43 3.72 -7.30
C LEU A 69 -7.06 4.32 -7.64
N HIS A 70 -7.02 5.64 -7.78
CA HIS A 70 -5.74 6.34 -7.89
C HIS A 70 -5.10 6.36 -6.50
N ILE A 71 -3.94 5.72 -6.40
CA ILE A 71 -3.04 5.92 -5.27
C ILE A 71 -2.44 7.31 -5.45
N ASN A 72 -3.02 8.30 -4.78
CA ASN A 72 -2.42 9.62 -4.61
C ASN A 72 -1.45 9.59 -3.43
N ASP A 73 -0.60 10.62 -3.30
CA ASP A 73 0.36 10.77 -2.20
C ASP A 73 -0.30 10.66 -0.82
N ALA A 74 -1.57 11.06 -0.68
CA ALA A 74 -2.35 10.91 0.55
C ALA A 74 -2.62 9.44 0.93
N ILE A 75 -2.84 8.55 -0.05
CA ILE A 75 -3.00 7.12 0.22
C ILE A 75 -1.64 6.48 0.50
N ALA A 76 -0.63 6.83 -0.28
CA ALA A 76 0.74 6.34 -0.05
C ALA A 76 1.25 6.74 1.35
N SER A 77 1.06 8.00 1.75
CA SER A 77 1.46 8.48 3.08
C SER A 77 0.71 7.80 4.22
N ARG A 78 -0.59 7.55 4.05
CA ARG A 78 -1.35 6.73 5.00
C ARG A 78 -0.82 5.30 5.08
N GLY A 79 -0.48 4.70 3.94
CA GLY A 79 0.13 3.38 3.92
C GLY A 79 1.43 3.34 4.71
N VAL A 80 2.36 4.26 4.42
CA VAL A 80 3.64 4.34 5.15
C VAL A 80 3.42 4.55 6.64
N ARG A 81 2.51 5.45 7.03
CA ARG A 81 2.17 5.66 8.45
C ARG A 81 1.59 4.41 9.10
N ALA A 82 0.72 3.68 8.42
CA ALA A 82 0.18 2.41 8.92
C ALA A 82 1.27 1.34 9.05
N ALA A 83 2.22 1.28 8.10
CA ALA A 83 3.38 0.38 8.22
C ALA A 83 4.22 0.72 9.46
N LEU A 84 4.53 2.01 9.64
CA LEU A 84 5.28 2.50 10.81
C LEU A 84 4.52 2.22 12.13
N SER A 85 3.21 2.48 12.16
CA SER A 85 2.31 2.18 13.29
C SER A 85 2.29 0.68 13.63
N ALA A 86 2.30 -0.16 12.59
CA ALA A 86 2.37 -1.62 12.72
C ALA A 86 3.77 -2.15 13.12
N GLY A 87 4.75 -1.28 13.39
CA GLY A 87 6.09 -1.65 13.82
C GLY A 87 7.07 -1.93 12.69
N TRP A 88 6.81 -1.42 11.48
CA TRP A 88 7.81 -1.46 10.42
C TRP A 88 8.98 -0.54 10.73
N ASP A 89 10.17 -1.12 10.83
CA ASP A 89 11.42 -0.37 10.99
C ASP A 89 12.25 -0.46 9.70
N PRO A 90 12.37 0.64 8.92
CA PRO A 90 13.09 0.63 7.64
C PRO A 90 14.62 0.49 7.79
N GLY A 91 15.19 0.83 8.96
CA GLY A 91 16.61 0.68 9.26
C GLY A 91 17.01 -0.75 9.65
N SER A 92 16.03 -1.59 10.00
CA SER A 92 16.26 -2.98 10.38
C SER A 92 16.72 -3.82 9.19
N ARG A 93 17.73 -4.66 9.42
CA ARG A 93 18.25 -5.59 8.41
C ARG A 93 17.45 -6.89 8.47
N GLY A 94 16.76 -7.24 7.39
CA GLY A 94 15.97 -8.48 7.34
C GLY A 94 15.10 -8.64 6.09
N LYS A 95 14.30 -9.71 6.06
CA LYS A 95 13.37 -10.04 4.96
C LYS A 95 12.23 -9.01 4.84
N PRO A 96 11.63 -8.85 3.65
CA PRO A 96 10.44 -8.04 3.47
C PRO A 96 9.36 -8.47 4.46
N THR A 97 8.78 -7.52 5.18
CA THR A 97 7.75 -7.82 6.18
C THR A 97 6.39 -7.44 5.61
N VAL A 98 5.47 -8.40 5.62
CA VAL A 98 4.10 -8.17 5.19
C VAL A 98 3.29 -7.66 6.38
N PHE A 99 2.72 -6.48 6.26
CA PHE A 99 1.85 -5.88 7.26
C PHE A 99 0.42 -5.84 6.70
N MET A 100 -0.53 -6.30 7.49
CA MET A 100 -1.95 -6.17 7.16
C MET A 100 -2.43 -4.83 7.71
N VAL A 101 -2.82 -3.91 6.84
CA VAL A 101 -3.32 -2.60 7.25
C VAL A 101 -4.83 -2.70 7.35
N ASP A 102 -5.39 -2.57 8.55
CA ASP A 102 -6.84 -2.61 8.71
C ASP A 102 -7.52 -1.49 7.91
N ALA A 103 -8.78 -1.69 7.54
CA ALA A 103 -9.51 -0.76 6.64
C ALA A 103 -9.62 0.69 7.17
N ASN A 104 -9.26 0.90 8.45
CA ASN A 104 -9.23 2.20 9.11
C ASN A 104 -7.86 2.90 9.07
N GLY A 105 -6.77 2.19 8.73
CA GLY A 105 -5.42 2.77 8.70
C GLY A 105 -4.99 3.42 10.01
N ASP A 106 -5.35 2.82 11.15
CA ASP A 106 -4.88 3.18 12.50
C ASP A 106 -3.78 2.20 12.92
#